data_AF-A0A6A7LPE0-F1
#
_entry.id   AF-A0A6A7LPE0-F1
#
_cell.length_a   1.000
_cell.length_b   1.000
_cell.length_c   1.000
_cell.angle_alpha   90.00
_cell.angle_beta   90.00
_cell.angle_gamma   90.00
#
_symmetry.space_group_name_H-M   'P 1'
#
loop_
_entity.id
_entity.type
_entity.pdbx_description
1 polymer ?
#
loop_
_entity_poly.entity_id
_entity_poly.type
_entity_poly.pdbx_seq_one_letter_code
_entity_poly.pdbx_strand_id
1 'polypeptide(L)'
;MSRPITYCTINGCDERHYGKGFCRKHYLAQRVHGDPMVVLIERHDGCRVEGCGRPNHAKGYCRRHRHRFVRHGDALGGSQERDHAPPLDRLARRMVISERGCWEWQGSRDRFGYGYIGVDGAVPRVYRAAYELLVGPIPEGLELDHICENPPCFNPDHLEPVTHAENMRRTVRREVVI
;
A
#
# COMPACT_ATOMS: atom_id res chain seq x y z
N MET A 1 12.19 -45.93 -34.82
CA MET A 1 12.89 -46.39 -33.61
C MET A 1 13.18 -45.18 -32.74
N SER A 2 12.64 -45.09 -31.51
CA SER A 2 12.91 -43.96 -30.62
C SER A 2 14.36 -44.01 -30.14
N ARG A 3 15.07 -42.87 -30.16
CA ARG A 3 16.43 -42.76 -29.60
C ARG A 3 16.40 -43.15 -28.10
N PRO A 4 17.41 -43.87 -27.58
CA PRO A 4 17.47 -44.23 -26.17
C PRO A 4 17.48 -42.97 -25.30
N ILE A 5 16.66 -42.97 -24.23
CA ILE A 5 16.68 -41.91 -23.23
C ILE A 5 18.02 -41.98 -22.49
N THR A 6 18.75 -40.86 -22.47
CA THR A 6 19.99 -40.72 -21.72
C THR A 6 19.75 -39.94 -20.43
N TYR A 7 20.50 -40.25 -19.38
CA TYR A 7 20.41 -39.63 -18.05
C TYR A 7 21.66 -38.82 -17.72
N CYS A 8 21.60 -38.03 -16.65
CA CYS A 8 22.72 -37.25 -16.15
C CYS A 8 23.91 -38.15 -15.76
N THR A 9 25.13 -37.71 -16.04
CA THR A 9 26.37 -38.42 -15.65
C THR A 9 26.80 -38.18 -14.20
N ILE A 10 26.08 -37.35 -13.45
CA ILE A 10 26.38 -37.10 -12.04
C ILE A 10 25.86 -38.27 -11.23
N ASN A 11 26.75 -38.89 -10.46
CA ASN A 11 26.42 -40.02 -9.58
C ASN A 11 25.26 -39.64 -8.65
N GLY A 12 24.18 -40.43 -8.67
CA GLY A 12 22.98 -40.20 -7.86
C GLY A 12 21.96 -39.21 -8.46
N CYS A 13 22.09 -38.82 -9.73
CA CYS A 13 21.12 -37.97 -10.42
C CYS A 13 20.37 -38.71 -11.53
N ASP A 14 19.10 -38.98 -11.31
CA ASP A 14 18.24 -39.70 -12.26
C ASP A 14 17.48 -38.77 -13.24
N GLU A 15 17.85 -37.49 -13.27
CA GLU A 15 17.24 -36.54 -14.20
C GLU A 15 17.68 -36.79 -15.65
N ARG A 16 16.77 -36.55 -16.60
CA ARG A 16 17.04 -36.69 -18.04
C ARG A 16 18.18 -35.79 -18.48
N HIS A 17 19.03 -36.33 -19.37
CA HIS A 17 20.10 -35.61 -20.03
C HIS A 17 19.54 -34.40 -20.80
N TYR A 18 20.25 -33.28 -20.70
CA TYR A 18 19.97 -32.04 -21.42
C TYR A 18 21.10 -31.67 -22.38
N GLY A 19 22.36 -31.69 -21.92
CA GLY A 19 23.50 -31.31 -22.74
C GLY A 19 24.84 -31.56 -22.05
N LYS A 20 25.89 -31.85 -22.83
CA LYS A 20 27.25 -32.17 -22.34
C LYS A 20 27.32 -33.28 -21.27
N GLY A 21 26.37 -34.21 -21.27
CA GLY A 21 26.30 -35.29 -20.28
C GLY A 21 25.47 -34.95 -19.04
N PHE A 22 25.04 -33.70 -18.89
CA PHE A 22 24.36 -33.23 -17.68
C PHE A 22 22.86 -33.03 -17.88
N CYS A 23 22.08 -33.18 -16.80
CA CYS A 23 20.71 -32.67 -16.73
C CYS A 23 20.70 -31.14 -16.79
N ARG A 24 19.52 -30.51 -16.94
CA ARG A 24 19.43 -29.05 -17.07
C ARG A 24 20.03 -28.30 -15.88
N LYS A 25 19.87 -28.80 -14.65
CA LYS A 25 20.40 -28.15 -13.43
C LYS A 25 21.93 -28.20 -13.39
N HIS A 26 22.52 -29.40 -13.52
CA HIS A 26 23.97 -29.58 -13.51
C HIS A 26 24.66 -28.94 -14.72
N TYR A 27 24.02 -28.94 -15.88
CA TYR A 27 24.51 -28.22 -17.07
C TYR A 27 24.61 -26.71 -16.79
N LEU A 28 23.58 -26.13 -16.18
CA LEU A 28 23.58 -24.72 -15.81
C LEU A 28 24.61 -24.42 -14.71
N ALA A 29 24.74 -25.30 -13.70
CA ALA A 29 25.69 -25.15 -12.61
C ALA A 29 27.13 -25.14 -13.14
N GLN A 30 27.47 -26.12 -13.99
CA GLN A 30 28.74 -26.20 -14.71
C GLN A 30 29.00 -24.96 -15.58
N ARG A 31 27.99 -24.44 -16.26
CA ARG A 31 28.13 -23.27 -17.16
C ARG A 31 28.34 -21.97 -16.40
N VAL A 32 27.65 -21.79 -15.27
CA VAL A 32 27.66 -20.53 -14.52
C VAL A 32 28.78 -20.49 -13.48
N HIS A 33 29.06 -21.61 -12.81
CA HIS A 33 29.98 -21.68 -11.67
C HIS A 33 31.21 -22.56 -11.92
N GLY A 34 31.31 -23.24 -13.07
CA GLY A 34 32.41 -24.16 -13.36
C GLY A 34 32.33 -25.51 -12.63
N ASP A 35 31.34 -25.71 -11.78
CA ASP A 35 31.13 -26.93 -10.99
C ASP A 35 29.67 -27.42 -11.15
N PRO A 36 29.44 -28.65 -11.66
CA PRO A 36 28.11 -29.19 -11.88
C PRO A 36 27.37 -29.50 -10.56
N MET A 37 28.06 -29.58 -9.43
CA MET A 37 27.48 -29.87 -8.12
C MET A 37 26.95 -28.64 -7.39
N VAL A 38 27.17 -27.43 -7.93
CA VAL A 38 26.62 -26.20 -7.33
C VAL A 38 25.11 -26.20 -7.40
N VAL A 39 24.48 -26.08 -6.23
CA VAL A 39 23.02 -25.96 -6.11
C VAL A 39 22.58 -24.57 -6.53
N LEU A 40 22.06 -24.45 -7.75
CA LEU A 40 21.63 -23.18 -8.32
C LEU A 40 20.34 -22.60 -7.71
N ILE A 41 19.53 -23.42 -7.05
CA ILE A 41 18.22 -23.02 -6.51
C ILE A 41 18.00 -23.69 -5.15
N GLU A 42 18.16 -22.93 -4.08
CA GLU A 42 17.65 -23.33 -2.76
C GLU A 42 16.13 -23.25 -2.78
N ARG A 43 15.46 -24.41 -2.81
CA ARG A 43 14.01 -24.48 -2.66
C ARG A 43 13.67 -24.35 -1.18
N HIS A 44 12.89 -23.33 -0.85
CA HIS A 44 12.26 -23.23 0.47
C HIS A 44 10.79 -23.58 0.31
N ASP A 45 10.34 -24.60 1.01
CA ASP A 45 8.92 -24.98 1.02
C ASP A 45 8.09 -24.08 1.95
N GLY A 46 8.76 -23.42 2.91
CA GLY A 46 8.17 -22.49 3.87
C GLY A 46 8.50 -21.02 3.62
N CYS A 47 7.78 -20.16 4.33
CA CYS A 47 8.09 -18.73 4.41
C CYS A 47 9.34 -18.50 5.27
N ARG A 48 10.28 -17.67 4.79
CA ARG A 48 11.51 -17.25 5.48
C ARG A 48 11.29 -16.30 6.66
N VAL A 49 10.04 -15.94 6.96
CA VAL A 49 9.74 -15.07 8.11
C VAL A 49 9.64 -15.95 9.33
N GLU A 50 10.47 -15.68 10.35
CA GLU A 50 10.47 -16.44 11.61
C GLU A 50 9.06 -16.50 12.22
N GLY A 51 8.69 -17.70 12.71
CA GLY A 51 7.34 -17.96 13.24
C GLY A 51 6.23 -18.08 12.18
N CYS A 52 6.52 -17.96 10.88
CA CYS A 52 5.51 -18.09 9.83
C CYS A 52 5.48 -19.51 9.22
N GLY A 53 4.56 -20.34 9.67
CA GLY A 53 4.36 -21.70 9.12
C GLY A 53 3.62 -21.77 7.77
N ARG A 54 3.51 -20.66 7.01
CA ARG A 54 2.79 -20.64 5.73
C ARG A 54 3.68 -21.12 4.58
N PRO A 55 3.13 -21.75 3.55
CA PRO A 55 3.92 -22.22 2.42
C PRO A 55 4.54 -21.06 1.64
N ASN A 56 5.72 -21.33 1.09
CA ASN A 56 6.40 -20.45 0.17
C ASN A 56 5.57 -20.25 -1.10
N HIS A 57 5.39 -18.99 -1.52
CA HIS A 57 4.76 -18.68 -2.79
C HIS A 57 5.80 -18.27 -3.85
N ALA A 58 6.70 -17.35 -3.50
CA ALA A 58 7.85 -17.01 -4.33
C ALA A 58 8.91 -16.23 -3.52
N LYS A 59 10.17 -16.25 -4.00
CA LYS A 59 11.30 -15.52 -3.40
C LYS A 59 11.56 -15.81 -1.92
N GLY A 60 11.18 -16.99 -1.42
CA GLY A 60 11.34 -17.28 0.01
C GLY A 60 10.14 -16.91 0.88
N TYR A 61 9.07 -16.31 0.34
CA TYR A 61 7.98 -15.76 1.17
C TYR A 61 6.60 -16.31 0.82
N CYS A 62 5.72 -16.43 1.83
CA CYS A 62 4.29 -16.68 1.61
C CYS A 62 3.63 -15.50 0.87
N ARG A 63 2.42 -15.68 0.32
CA ARG A 63 1.70 -14.62 -0.43
C ARG A 63 1.67 -13.27 0.30
N ARG A 64 1.40 -13.28 1.61
CA ARG A 64 1.30 -12.06 2.45
C ARG A 64 2.66 -11.37 2.63
N HIS A 65 3.68 -12.12 3.04
CA HIS A 65 5.03 -11.56 3.26
C HIS A 65 5.70 -11.16 1.94
N ARG A 66 5.42 -11.87 0.84
CA ARG A 66 5.83 -11.43 -0.50
C ARG A 66 5.18 -10.10 -0.89
N HIS A 67 3.89 -9.93 -0.63
CA HIS A 67 3.19 -8.67 -0.94
C HIS A 67 3.80 -7.49 -0.16
N ARG A 68 4.04 -7.68 1.15
CA ARG A 68 4.71 -6.69 2.01
C ARG A 68 6.12 -6.37 1.52
N PHE A 69 6.93 -7.40 1.26
CA PHE A 69 8.29 -7.25 0.75
C PHE A 69 8.33 -6.47 -0.57
N VAL A 70 7.42 -6.76 -1.50
CA VAL A 70 7.35 -6.04 -2.79
C VAL A 70 6.89 -4.59 -2.62
N ARG A 71 5.98 -4.32 -1.67
CA ARG A 71 5.44 -2.98 -1.41
C ARG A 71 6.37 -2.08 -0.60
N HIS A 72 7.09 -2.65 0.36
CA HIS A 72 7.76 -1.92 1.43
C HIS A 72 9.26 -2.24 1.57
N GLY A 73 9.79 -3.17 0.77
CA GLY A 73 11.17 -3.64 0.89
C GLY A 73 11.42 -4.61 2.06
N ASP A 74 10.42 -4.77 2.95
CA ASP A 74 10.49 -5.62 4.13
C ASP A 74 9.27 -6.57 4.19
N ALA A 75 9.55 -7.86 4.44
CA ALA A 75 8.55 -8.91 4.58
C ALA A 75 7.70 -8.78 5.85
N LEU A 76 8.24 -8.13 6.89
CA LEU A 76 7.53 -7.73 8.11
C LEU A 76 6.91 -6.33 7.97
N GLY A 77 7.40 -5.53 7.02
CA GLY A 77 6.94 -4.18 6.73
C GLY A 77 5.43 -4.08 6.49
N GLY A 78 4.84 -2.97 6.92
CA GLY A 78 3.40 -2.72 6.77
C GLY A 78 2.55 -3.02 8.01
N SER A 79 3.16 -3.18 9.19
CA SER A 79 2.50 -2.93 10.47
C SER A 79 3.10 -1.68 11.10
N GLN A 80 2.81 -0.50 10.53
CA GLN A 80 2.85 0.69 11.39
C GLN A 80 1.83 0.41 12.50
N GLU A 81 2.24 0.52 13.77
CA GLU A 81 1.29 0.50 14.89
C GLU A 81 0.15 1.46 14.54
N ARG A 82 -1.10 1.01 14.73
CA ARG A 82 -2.22 1.91 14.48
C ARG A 82 -2.05 3.08 15.43
N ASP A 83 -1.99 4.29 14.90
CA ASP A 83 -1.95 5.51 15.68
C ASP A 83 -3.24 5.60 16.50
N HIS A 84 -3.17 5.11 17.74
CA HIS A 84 -4.27 5.01 18.69
C HIS A 84 -4.51 6.33 19.43
N ALA A 85 -3.79 7.41 19.08
CA ALA A 85 -4.05 8.71 19.65
C ALA A 85 -5.49 9.17 19.31
N PRO A 86 -6.16 9.90 20.22
CA PRO A 86 -7.44 10.53 19.96
C PRO A 86 -7.48 11.23 18.59
N PRO A 87 -8.62 11.21 17.87
CA PRO A 87 -8.76 11.87 16.57
C PRO A 87 -8.26 13.32 16.55
N LEU A 88 -8.56 14.11 17.60
CA LEU A 88 -8.09 15.49 17.72
C LEU A 88 -6.56 15.61 17.75
N ASP A 89 -5.87 14.75 18.49
CA ASP A 89 -4.40 14.76 18.52
C ASP A 89 -3.81 14.40 17.15
N ARG A 90 -4.44 13.47 16.44
CA ARG A 90 -4.02 13.07 15.09
C ARG A 90 -4.30 14.15 14.04
N LEU A 91 -5.31 14.99 14.25
CA LEU A 91 -5.56 16.20 13.47
C LEU A 91 -4.45 17.22 13.72
N ALA A 92 -4.21 17.58 14.98
CA ALA A 92 -3.23 18.59 15.37
C ALA A 92 -1.81 18.26 14.88
N ARG A 93 -1.37 17.00 14.99
CA ARG A 93 -0.04 16.55 14.54
C ARG A 93 0.23 16.72 13.04
N ARG A 94 -0.82 16.81 12.22
CA ARG A 94 -0.72 16.91 10.75
C ARG A 94 -1.35 18.21 10.24
N MET A 95 -1.44 19.22 11.11
CA MET A 95 -1.95 20.54 10.80
C MET A 95 -0.80 21.49 10.46
N VAL A 96 -0.90 22.17 9.33
CA VAL A 96 -0.08 23.35 9.02
C VAL A 96 -1.01 24.53 8.81
N ILE A 97 -0.75 25.65 9.48
CA ILE A 97 -1.55 26.87 9.31
C ILE A 97 -0.95 27.66 8.15
N SER A 98 -1.74 27.89 7.09
CA SER A 98 -1.31 28.72 5.97
C SER A 98 -1.47 30.21 6.27
N GLU A 99 -0.87 31.08 5.45
CA GLU A 99 -1.00 32.54 5.56
C GLU A 99 -2.46 33.02 5.45
N ARG A 100 -3.33 32.24 4.81
CA ARG A 100 -4.77 32.51 4.69
C ARG A 100 -5.57 31.98 5.90
N GLY A 101 -4.90 31.51 6.95
CA GLY A 101 -5.54 30.92 8.15
C GLY A 101 -6.15 29.53 7.92
N CYS A 102 -5.85 28.86 6.81
CA CYS A 102 -6.33 27.49 6.58
C CYS A 102 -5.57 26.51 7.46
N TRP A 103 -6.28 25.54 8.04
CA TRP A 103 -5.67 24.39 8.71
C TRP A 103 -5.45 23.29 7.67
N GLU A 104 -4.26 23.23 7.09
CA GLU A 104 -3.97 22.35 5.97
C GLU A 104 -3.51 20.97 6.43
N TRP A 105 -4.21 19.94 5.92
CA TRP A 105 -3.91 18.55 6.21
C TRP A 105 -2.64 18.04 5.50
N GLN A 106 -1.68 17.57 6.31
CA GLN A 106 -0.41 17.00 5.85
C GLN A 106 -0.41 15.46 5.75
N GLY A 107 -1.57 14.81 5.93
CA GLY A 107 -1.71 13.35 5.79
C GLY A 107 -2.11 12.89 4.39
N SER A 108 -2.70 11.70 4.30
CA SER A 108 -3.19 11.14 3.04
C SER A 108 -4.30 12.01 2.44
N ARG A 109 -4.19 12.27 1.13
CA ARG A 109 -5.13 13.05 0.32
C ARG A 109 -5.50 12.27 -0.94
N ASP A 110 -6.69 12.49 -1.48
CA ASP A 110 -7.04 12.02 -2.83
C ASP A 110 -6.42 12.90 -3.92
N ARG A 111 -6.70 12.55 -5.18
CA ARG A 111 -6.26 13.30 -6.37
C ARG A 111 -6.84 14.72 -6.46
N PHE A 112 -7.88 15.03 -5.70
CA PHE A 112 -8.56 16.33 -5.68
C PHE A 112 -8.14 17.17 -4.46
N GLY A 113 -7.23 16.65 -3.62
CA GLY A 113 -6.70 17.35 -2.45
C GLY A 113 -7.47 17.10 -1.15
N TYR A 114 -8.57 16.33 -1.15
CA TYR A 114 -9.33 16.05 0.07
C TYR A 114 -8.58 15.08 0.96
N GLY A 115 -8.37 15.49 2.22
CA GLY A 115 -7.72 14.67 3.24
C GLY A 115 -8.62 13.58 3.82
N TYR A 116 -8.00 12.49 4.28
CA TYR A 116 -8.66 11.41 5.03
C TYR A 116 -8.01 11.16 6.39
N ILE A 117 -8.84 10.80 7.37
CA ILE A 117 -8.40 10.40 8.72
C ILE A 117 -9.25 9.21 9.19
N GLY A 118 -8.63 8.23 9.83
CA GLY A 118 -9.39 7.11 10.41
C GLY A 118 -10.01 7.52 11.74
N VAL A 119 -11.30 7.32 11.98
CA VAL A 119 -12.01 7.62 13.23
C VAL A 119 -12.97 6.45 13.51
N ASP A 120 -12.86 5.82 14.69
CA ASP A 120 -13.75 4.73 15.12
C ASP A 120 -13.99 3.62 14.08
N GLY A 121 -12.92 3.25 13.36
CA GLY A 121 -12.96 2.21 12.32
C GLY A 121 -13.47 2.67 10.95
N ALA A 122 -14.00 3.89 10.84
CA ALA A 122 -14.30 4.56 9.57
C ALA A 122 -13.11 5.41 9.08
N VAL A 123 -13.15 5.85 7.83
CA VAL A 123 -12.14 6.74 7.22
C VAL A 123 -12.82 7.96 6.59
N PRO A 124 -13.42 8.86 7.38
CA PRO A 124 -14.08 10.07 6.87
C PRO A 124 -13.08 11.05 6.23
N ARG A 125 -13.64 12.02 5.49
CA ARG A 125 -12.89 13.21 5.05
C ARG A 125 -12.49 14.04 6.28
N VAL A 126 -11.26 14.56 6.27
CA VAL A 126 -10.65 15.26 7.42
C VAL A 126 -11.50 16.44 7.88
N TYR A 127 -12.00 17.26 6.96
CA TYR A 127 -12.81 18.44 7.30
C TYR A 127 -14.15 18.09 7.94
N ARG A 128 -14.78 16.97 7.55
CA ARG A 128 -16.02 16.49 8.20
C ARG A 128 -15.74 16.01 9.62
N ALA A 129 -14.68 15.21 9.79
CA ALA A 129 -14.28 14.73 11.10
C ALA A 129 -13.92 15.89 12.03
N ALA A 130 -13.17 16.88 11.55
CA ALA A 130 -12.82 18.06 12.33
C ALA A 130 -14.05 18.87 12.75
N TYR A 131 -15.00 19.08 11.83
CA TYR A 131 -16.26 19.76 12.14
C TYR A 131 -17.07 19.01 13.21
N GLU A 132 -17.24 17.70 13.06
CA GLU A 132 -17.99 16.88 14.01
C GLU A 132 -17.34 16.83 15.40
N LEU A 133 -16.00 16.81 15.47
CA LEU A 133 -15.25 16.77 16.72
C LEU A 133 -15.19 18.12 17.46
N LEU A 134 -15.19 19.24 16.73
CA LEU A 134 -14.96 20.59 17.28
C LEU A 134 -16.24 21.42 17.39
N VAL A 135 -17.20 21.20 16.50
CA VAL A 135 -18.46 21.96 16.42
C VAL A 135 -19.64 21.07 16.83
N GLY A 136 -19.73 19.88 16.25
CA GLY A 136 -20.80 18.93 16.50
C GLY A 136 -21.39 18.33 15.22
N PRO A 137 -22.49 17.56 15.33
CA PRO A 137 -23.03 16.79 14.21
C PRO A 137 -23.41 17.72 13.04
N ILE A 138 -23.05 17.31 11.82
CA ILE A 138 -23.48 17.99 10.59
C ILE A 138 -25.01 17.80 10.50
N PRO A 139 -25.81 18.87 10.37
CA PRO A 139 -27.26 18.76 10.29
C PRO A 139 -27.71 17.86 9.14
N GLU A 140 -28.81 17.12 9.36
CA GLU A 140 -29.35 16.21 8.35
C GLU A 140 -29.69 16.94 7.05
N GLY A 141 -29.33 16.33 5.91
CA GLY A 141 -29.54 16.90 4.58
C GLY A 141 -28.57 18.02 4.17
N LEU A 142 -27.61 18.37 5.03
CA LEU A 142 -26.56 19.36 4.70
C LEU A 142 -25.21 18.70 4.39
N GLU A 143 -24.46 19.38 3.53
CA GLU A 143 -23.08 19.11 3.14
C GLU A 143 -22.20 20.27 3.58
N LEU A 144 -20.94 20.00 3.92
CA LEU A 144 -19.99 21.07 4.26
C LEU A 144 -19.27 21.53 2.99
N ASP A 145 -19.39 22.82 2.67
CA ASP A 145 -18.68 23.52 1.58
C ASP A 145 -17.48 24.30 2.13
N HIS A 146 -16.38 24.28 1.39
CA HIS A 146 -15.18 25.06 1.71
C HIS A 146 -15.34 26.50 1.20
N ILE A 147 -15.66 27.43 2.09
CA ILE A 147 -15.70 28.86 1.72
C ILE A 147 -14.32 29.39 1.32
N CYS A 148 -13.25 28.73 1.76
CA CYS A 148 -11.87 29.10 1.42
C CYS A 148 -11.35 28.45 0.13
N GLU A 149 -12.14 27.60 -0.54
CA GLU A 149 -11.79 26.91 -1.79
C GLU A 149 -10.46 26.14 -1.73
N ASN A 150 -10.11 25.64 -0.54
CA ASN A 150 -8.87 24.92 -0.27
C ASN A 150 -9.20 23.52 0.27
N PRO A 151 -9.34 22.48 -0.59
CA PRO A 151 -9.78 21.15 -0.17
C PRO A 151 -8.97 20.48 0.97
N PRO A 152 -7.65 20.71 1.11
CA PRO A 152 -6.87 20.26 2.28
C PRO A 152 -7.24 20.94 3.60
N CYS A 153 -7.96 22.06 3.59
CA CYS A 153 -8.35 22.80 4.78
C CYS A 153 -9.37 22.03 5.61
N PHE A 154 -9.21 22.01 6.92
CA PHE A 154 -10.18 21.45 7.85
C PHE A 154 -10.56 22.38 9.02
N ASN A 155 -10.26 23.67 8.88
CA ASN A 155 -10.69 24.69 9.84
C ASN A 155 -12.23 24.78 9.83
N PRO A 156 -12.94 24.51 10.94
CA PRO A 156 -14.39 24.63 11.00
C PRO A 156 -14.93 26.02 10.65
N ASP A 157 -14.18 27.09 10.93
CA ASP A 157 -14.56 28.46 10.56
C ASP A 157 -14.52 28.69 9.04
N HIS A 158 -13.87 27.81 8.30
CA HIS A 158 -13.79 27.83 6.83
C HIS A 158 -14.76 26.81 6.19
N LEU A 159 -15.72 26.28 6.94
CA LEU A 159 -16.71 25.32 6.48
C LEU A 159 -18.13 25.86 6.70
N GLU A 160 -18.96 25.76 5.67
CA GLU A 160 -20.36 26.15 5.74
C GLU A 160 -21.26 24.94 5.46
N PRO A 161 -22.18 24.58 6.38
CA PRO A 161 -23.24 23.62 6.10
C PRO A 161 -24.23 24.20 5.09
N VAL A 162 -24.24 23.62 3.89
CA VAL A 162 -25.10 24.03 2.78
C VAL A 162 -25.94 22.85 2.29
N THR A 163 -27.02 23.15 1.57
CA THR A 163 -27.77 22.08 0.88
C THR A 163 -26.95 21.54 -0.30
N HIS A 164 -27.19 20.30 -0.70
CA HIS A 164 -26.57 19.73 -1.90
C HIS A 164 -26.80 20.60 -3.16
N ALA A 165 -28.01 21.16 -3.30
CA ALA A 165 -28.34 22.05 -4.42
C ALA A 165 -27.48 23.33 -4.43
N GLU A 166 -27.19 23.89 -3.26
CA GLU A 166 -26.32 25.07 -3.14
C GLU A 166 -24.85 24.73 -3.39
N ASN A 167 -24.36 23.59 -2.87
CA ASN A 167 -23.01 23.11 -3.12
C ASN A 167 -22.73 22.93 -4.62
N MET A 168 -23.68 22.31 -5.34
CA MET A 168 -23.61 22.15 -6.80
C MET A 168 -23.61 23.49 -7.53
N ARG A 169 -24.44 24.46 -7.12
CA ARG A 169 -24.45 25.82 -7.70
C ARG A 169 -23.11 26.53 -7.53
N ARG A 170 -22.48 26.42 -6.36
CA ARG A 170 -21.19 27.06 -6.07
C ARG A 170 -20.05 26.42 -6.86
N THR A 171 -20.08 25.10 -7.02
CA THR A 171 -19.10 24.38 -7.84
C THR A 171 -19.12 24.85 -9.30
N VAL A 172 -20.32 25.02 -9.89
CA VAL A 172 -20.48 25.54 -11.27
C VAL A 172 -19.96 26.97 -11.42
N ARG A 173 -20.05 27.80 -10.37
CA ARG A 173 -19.53 29.18 -10.39
C ARG A 173 -18.01 29.27 -10.25
N ARG A 174 -17.34 28.21 -9.77
CA ARG A 174 -15.89 28.15 -9.59
C ARG A 174 -15.15 27.71 -10.86
N GLU A 175 -15.87 27.23 -11.90
CA GLU A 175 -15.31 26.84 -13.21
C GLU A 175 -15.85 27.71 -14.36
N VAL A 176 -15.15 28.81 -14.71
CA VAL A 176 -14.84 29.22 -16.11
C VAL A 176 -13.56 30.07 -16.08
N VAL A 177 -12.40 29.43 -16.18
CA VAL A 177 -11.25 30.00 -16.91
C VAL A 177 -10.63 28.83 -17.67
N ILE A 178 -10.98 28.73 -18.95
CA ILE A 178 -10.32 27.84 -19.93
C ILE A 178 -8.96 28.41 -20.29
#